data_AF-A0A0V1DUA5-F1
#
_entry.id   AF-A0A0V1DUA5-F1
#
_cell.length_a   1.000
_cell.length_b   1.000
_cell.length_c   1.000
_cell.angle_alpha   90.00
_cell.angle_beta   90.00
_cell.angle_gamma   90.00
#
_symmetry.space_group_name_H-M   'P 1'
#
loop_
_entity.id
_entity.type
_entity.pdbx_description
1 polymer ?
#
loop_
_entity_poly.entity_id
_entity_poly.type
_entity_poly.pdbx_seq_one_letter_code
_entity_poly.pdbx_strand_id
1 'polypeptide(L)'
;MDFYHKFATNETIKSGENGPHAMESSLGWILSGPIATNADEGVVMFSEIETENDDETLQKFWSMDSMGIQEPSNEVHDTNSFLKDSIHYDGSRYVVELPWINNMKMLPDNFELAWTRLQQTERVMLKNPDVATAYRQTLNDYLDNNIIEEIDKDKGKEGNIWYLPHRMVVRDDNSTTKFRIVFDGSAKYKGISLNEYLDAGPALQSDMVGVLLRFRLYSIAVQADIIKMFLQIGLKEKDRDVTRFLWKDPSKDKLHVYRFNRVCFGLTCSPFLAMAVIR
;
A
#
# COMPACT_ATOMS: atom_id res chain seq x y z
N MET A 1 19.06 -14.19 -11.06
CA MET A 1 18.27 -14.87 -12.11
C MET A 1 18.63 -16.36 -12.09
N ASP A 2 18.01 -17.15 -11.20
CA ASP A 2 18.40 -18.56 -10.94
C ASP A 2 17.32 -19.58 -11.32
N PHE A 3 16.40 -19.20 -12.22
CA PHE A 3 15.31 -20.08 -12.67
C PHE A 3 15.47 -20.60 -14.10
N TYR A 4 16.58 -20.26 -14.78
CA TYR A 4 16.84 -20.67 -16.16
C TYR A 4 16.77 -22.19 -16.32
N HIS A 5 17.36 -22.94 -15.38
CA HIS A 5 17.35 -24.41 -15.37
C HIS A 5 15.99 -25.05 -15.03
N LYS A 6 15.00 -24.27 -14.56
CA LYS A 6 13.62 -24.77 -14.38
C LYS A 6 12.78 -24.66 -15.66
N PHE A 7 13.15 -23.75 -16.55
CA PHE A 7 12.40 -23.46 -17.78
C PHE A 7 12.97 -24.17 -19.00
N ALA A 8 14.30 -24.26 -19.07
CA ALA A 8 15.00 -24.74 -20.24
C ALA A 8 15.32 -26.24 -20.07
N THR A 9 14.94 -27.07 -21.05
CA THR A 9 15.30 -28.49 -21.06
C THR A 9 16.69 -28.68 -21.68
N ASN A 10 17.29 -29.86 -21.51
CA ASN A 10 18.63 -30.14 -22.07
C ASN A 10 18.61 -30.45 -23.57
N GLU A 11 17.45 -30.40 -24.22
CA GLU A 11 17.34 -30.65 -25.66
C GLU A 11 17.67 -29.39 -26.45
N THR A 12 18.75 -29.49 -27.25
CA THR A 12 19.19 -28.42 -28.14
C THR A 12 19.46 -28.96 -29.53
N ILE A 13 18.98 -28.25 -30.55
CA ILE A 13 19.26 -28.52 -31.96
C ILE A 13 20.11 -27.37 -32.49
N LYS A 14 21.29 -27.66 -33.01
CA LYS A 14 22.21 -26.64 -33.56
C LYS A 14 22.29 -26.78 -35.07
N SER A 15 22.11 -25.68 -35.79
CA SER A 15 22.18 -25.66 -37.26
C SER A 15 23.62 -25.62 -37.82
N GLY A 16 24.65 -25.66 -36.97
CA GLY A 16 26.08 -25.57 -37.32
C GLY A 16 26.87 -24.66 -36.36
N GLU A 17 28.16 -24.44 -36.61
CA GLU A 17 29.03 -23.59 -35.75
C GLU A 17 28.60 -22.11 -35.71
N ASN A 18 27.94 -21.60 -36.75
CA ASN A 18 27.48 -20.21 -36.87
C ASN A 18 26.00 -20.08 -37.31
N GLY A 19 25.17 -21.10 -37.03
CA GLY A 19 23.75 -21.08 -37.37
C GLY A 19 22.84 -20.85 -36.15
N PRO A 20 21.54 -20.61 -36.36
CA PRO A 20 20.59 -20.54 -35.26
C PRO A 20 20.55 -21.88 -34.50
N HIS A 21 20.31 -21.80 -33.21
CA HIS A 21 20.09 -22.94 -32.33
C HIS A 21 18.67 -22.88 -31.76
N ALA A 22 18.04 -24.04 -31.68
CA ALA A 22 16.76 -24.21 -31.01
C ALA A 22 17.00 -24.90 -29.67
N MET A 23 16.36 -24.41 -28.62
CA MET A 23 16.37 -24.99 -27.28
C MET A 23 14.92 -25.26 -26.86
N GLU A 24 14.64 -26.46 -26.40
CA GLU A 24 13.31 -26.78 -25.90
C GLU A 24 13.12 -26.21 -24.48
N SER A 25 11.93 -25.69 -24.22
CA SER A 25 11.51 -25.20 -22.90
C SER A 25 10.13 -25.75 -22.54
N SER A 26 9.73 -25.61 -21.28
CA SER A 26 8.39 -25.98 -20.82
C SER A 26 7.25 -25.21 -21.51
N LEU A 27 7.56 -24.15 -22.25
CA LEU A 27 6.61 -23.33 -23.02
C LEU A 27 6.72 -23.55 -24.54
N GLY A 28 7.58 -24.46 -25.00
CA GLY A 28 7.84 -24.75 -26.41
C GLY A 28 9.29 -24.45 -26.83
N TRP A 29 9.56 -24.59 -28.14
CA TRP A 29 10.90 -24.38 -28.71
C TRP A 29 11.25 -22.90 -28.81
N ILE A 30 12.42 -22.54 -28.29
CA ILE A 30 13.01 -21.21 -28.36
C ILE A 30 14.11 -21.23 -29.41
N LEU A 31 14.02 -20.39 -30.44
CA LEU A 31 15.05 -20.23 -31.46
C LEU A 31 15.92 -19.00 -31.16
N SER A 32 17.24 -19.14 -31.20
CA SER A 32 18.18 -18.05 -30.95
C SER A 32 19.44 -18.18 -31.82
N GLY A 33 20.06 -17.07 -32.21
CA GLY A 33 21.30 -17.05 -32.99
C GLY A 33 21.19 -16.30 -34.32
N PRO A 34 22.32 -16.14 -35.02
CA PRO A 34 22.39 -15.33 -36.24
C PRO A 34 21.61 -15.98 -37.39
N ILE A 35 20.79 -15.19 -38.07
CA ILE A 35 20.07 -15.60 -39.27
C ILE A 35 20.89 -15.12 -40.48
N ALA A 36 21.19 -16.02 -41.42
CA ALA A 36 21.77 -15.62 -42.69
C ALA A 36 20.75 -14.77 -43.46
N THR A 37 21.14 -13.58 -43.90
CA THR A 37 20.26 -12.52 -44.46
C THR A 37 19.55 -12.87 -45.78
N ASN A 38 19.61 -14.11 -46.25
CA ASN A 38 18.89 -14.58 -47.43
C ASN A 38 18.18 -15.91 -47.10
N ALA A 39 16.94 -15.82 -46.61
CA ALA A 39 16.05 -16.97 -46.51
C ALA A 39 14.65 -16.55 -47.00
N ASP A 40 14.05 -17.41 -47.83
CA ASP A 40 12.76 -17.21 -48.50
C ASP A 40 11.60 -16.95 -47.52
N GLU A 41 10.57 -16.26 -48.05
CA GLU A 41 9.36 -15.84 -47.34
C GLU A 41 8.66 -16.99 -46.59
N GLY A 42 8.73 -16.94 -45.26
CA GLY A 42 7.87 -17.70 -44.36
C GLY A 42 7.12 -16.75 -43.43
N VAL A 43 5.81 -16.94 -43.28
CA VAL A 43 5.03 -16.19 -42.29
C VAL A 43 5.33 -16.75 -40.91
N VAL A 44 6.10 -15.99 -40.13
CA VAL A 44 6.31 -16.21 -38.70
C VAL A 44 5.62 -15.08 -37.95
N MET A 45 4.94 -15.38 -36.84
CA MET A 45 4.47 -14.34 -35.93
C MET A 45 5.71 -13.69 -35.29
N PHE A 46 6.13 -12.56 -35.85
CA PHE A 46 7.26 -11.78 -35.37
C PHE A 46 6.74 -10.82 -34.30
N SER A 47 7.13 -11.03 -33.04
CA SER A 47 6.97 -10.03 -31.98
C SER A 47 8.31 -9.35 -31.82
N GLU A 48 8.53 -8.28 -32.60
CA GLU A 48 9.65 -7.39 -32.39
C GLU A 48 9.39 -6.59 -31.12
N ILE A 49 10.23 -6.78 -30.10
CA ILE A 49 10.33 -5.82 -29.01
C ILE A 49 11.44 -4.88 -29.43
N GLU A 50 11.09 -3.80 -30.12
CA GLU A 50 12.00 -2.66 -30.29
C GLU A 50 12.24 -2.06 -28.90
N THR A 51 13.38 -2.42 -28.31
CA THR A 51 13.86 -1.86 -27.05
C THR A 51 14.51 -0.51 -27.32
N GLU A 52 13.69 0.51 -27.59
CA GLU A 52 14.14 1.89 -27.43
C GLU A 52 14.18 2.20 -25.92
N ASN A 53 15.40 2.32 -25.39
CA ASN A 53 15.71 2.86 -24.06
C ASN A 53 15.59 1.88 -22.86
N ASP A 54 16.25 0.73 -23.00
CA ASP A 54 16.39 -0.26 -21.93
C ASP A 54 17.16 0.27 -20.72
N ASP A 55 18.15 1.16 -20.88
CA ASP A 55 18.92 1.65 -19.72
C ASP A 55 18.07 2.46 -18.74
N GLU A 56 17.14 3.29 -19.22
CA GLU A 56 16.24 4.02 -18.32
C GLU A 56 15.17 3.11 -17.70
N THR A 57 14.69 2.11 -18.43
CA THR A 57 13.61 1.23 -17.97
C THR A 57 14.15 0.16 -17.04
N LEU A 58 15.33 -0.39 -17.32
CA LEU A 58 16.11 -1.21 -16.39
C LEU A 58 16.65 -0.38 -15.24
N GLN A 59 17.09 0.88 -15.41
CA GLN A 59 17.37 1.74 -14.26
C GLN A 59 16.12 2.02 -13.45
N LYS A 60 14.94 2.23 -14.05
CA LYS A 60 13.67 2.41 -13.32
C LYS A 60 13.25 1.13 -12.61
N PHE A 61 13.47 -0.04 -13.21
CA PHE A 61 13.22 -1.34 -12.61
C PHE A 61 14.22 -1.64 -11.47
N TRP A 62 15.51 -1.41 -11.69
CA TRP A 62 16.58 -1.59 -10.70
C TRP A 62 16.54 -0.52 -9.62
N SER A 63 16.07 0.70 -9.89
CA SER A 63 15.78 1.72 -8.88
C SER A 63 14.52 1.43 -8.08
N MET A 64 13.52 0.77 -8.69
CA MET A 64 12.38 0.19 -7.96
C MET A 64 12.82 -0.99 -7.06
N ASP A 65 13.68 -1.89 -7.53
CA ASP A 65 14.23 -3.01 -6.74
C ASP A 65 15.34 -2.58 -5.76
N SER A 66 15.97 -1.43 -5.98
CA SER A 66 16.94 -0.80 -5.06
C SER A 66 16.34 0.32 -4.21
N MET A 67 15.01 0.38 -4.09
CA MET A 67 14.30 1.05 -2.99
C MET A 67 14.67 0.38 -1.65
N GLY A 68 15.90 0.59 -1.20
CA GLY A 68 16.52 -0.10 -0.07
C GLY A 68 18.04 0.05 0.00
N ILE A 69 18.72 0.46 -1.07
CA ILE A 69 20.17 0.72 -1.08
C ILE A 69 20.47 2.05 -1.79
N GLN A 70 19.91 3.13 -1.27
CA GLN A 70 20.58 4.42 -1.38
C GLN A 70 20.79 4.90 0.05
N GLU A 71 22.03 5.31 0.37
CA GLU A 71 22.24 6.12 1.56
C GLU A 71 21.25 7.28 1.49
N PRO A 72 20.49 7.56 2.56
CA PRO A 72 19.54 8.66 2.53
C PRO A 72 20.34 9.89 2.12
N SER A 73 19.96 10.52 1.01
CA SER A 73 20.46 11.84 0.69
C SER A 73 20.23 12.68 1.94
N ASN A 74 21.27 13.38 2.38
CA ASN A 74 21.20 14.35 3.46
C ASN A 74 20.34 15.58 3.10
N GLU A 75 19.33 15.41 2.24
CA GLU A 75 18.19 16.30 2.17
C GLU A 75 17.39 16.05 3.46
N VAL A 76 17.88 16.70 4.52
CA VAL A 76 17.13 17.00 5.72
C VAL A 76 15.93 17.85 5.28
N HIS A 77 14.93 17.20 4.70
CA HIS A 77 13.60 17.77 4.66
C HIS A 77 13.20 18.02 6.12
N ASP A 78 12.53 19.14 6.33
CA ASP A 78 11.97 19.68 7.58
C ASP A 78 11.06 18.67 8.34
N THR A 79 10.90 17.46 7.83
CA THR A 79 10.15 16.34 8.41
C THR A 79 10.76 15.83 9.72
N ASN A 80 12.08 15.89 9.90
CA ASN A 80 12.71 15.53 11.18
C ASN A 80 12.43 16.54 12.29
N SER A 81 12.26 17.82 11.95
CA SER A 81 11.79 18.88 12.86
C SER A 81 10.31 18.69 13.19
N PHE A 82 9.47 18.50 12.17
CA PHE A 82 8.04 18.21 12.33
C PHE A 82 7.80 17.03 13.27
N LEU A 83 8.56 15.94 13.13
CA LEU A 83 8.44 14.76 13.97
C LEU A 83 8.65 15.03 15.46
N LYS A 84 9.64 15.87 15.81
CA LYS A 84 9.95 16.18 17.22
C LYS A 84 8.83 16.96 17.90
N ASP A 85 8.14 17.82 17.16
CA ASP A 85 7.09 18.68 17.72
C ASP A 85 5.68 18.07 17.58
N SER A 86 5.48 17.15 16.63
CA SER A 86 4.17 16.54 16.33
C SER A 86 3.86 15.30 17.17
N ILE A 87 4.87 14.57 17.64
CA ILE A 87 4.70 13.34 18.42
C ILE A 87 4.73 13.64 19.92
N HIS A 88 3.68 13.25 20.64
CA HIS A 88 3.59 13.39 22.08
C HIS A 88 3.02 12.12 22.73
N TYR A 89 3.56 11.72 23.89
CA TYR A 89 3.01 10.61 24.68
C TYR A 89 2.00 11.12 25.70
N ASP A 90 0.74 10.68 25.60
CA ASP A 90 -0.36 11.16 26.44
C ASP A 90 -0.50 10.45 27.79
N GLY A 91 0.47 9.61 28.16
CA GLY A 91 0.42 8.75 29.35
C GLY A 91 -0.10 7.34 29.08
N SER A 92 -0.70 7.09 27.91
CA SER A 92 -1.15 5.77 27.46
C SER A 92 -0.51 5.36 26.13
N ARG A 93 -0.47 6.27 25.16
CA ARG A 93 0.00 6.02 23.80
C ARG A 93 0.66 7.25 23.20
N TYR A 94 1.42 7.04 22.14
CA TYR A 94 1.89 8.13 21.31
C TYR A 94 0.74 8.69 20.49
N VAL A 95 0.66 10.01 20.41
CA VAL A 95 -0.32 10.78 19.65
C VAL A 95 0.45 11.63 18.65
N VAL A 96 0.01 11.61 17.39
CA VAL A 96 0.68 12.27 16.28
C VAL A 96 -0.26 13.23 15.55
N GLU A 97 0.35 14.16 14.80
CA GLU A 97 -0.33 15.01 13.82
C GLU A 97 -0.12 14.47 12.41
N LEU A 98 -1.06 14.73 11.51
CA LEU A 98 -0.85 14.40 10.11
C LEU A 98 0.19 15.37 9.49
N PRO A 99 1.16 14.86 8.72
CA PRO A 99 2.17 15.70 8.08
C PRO A 99 1.59 16.34 6.82
N TRP A 100 1.05 17.55 6.94
CA TRP A 100 0.42 18.27 5.83
C TRP A 100 1.48 18.90 4.90
N ILE A 101 1.41 18.65 3.58
CA ILE A 101 2.34 19.25 2.57
C ILE A 101 2.00 20.72 2.32
N ASN A 102 0.72 21.10 2.44
CA ASN A 102 0.22 22.44 2.19
C ASN A 102 -0.52 22.95 3.43
N ASN A 103 -0.36 24.23 3.79
CA ASN A 103 -1.23 24.91 4.76
C ASN A 103 -2.69 24.67 4.36
N MET A 104 -3.40 23.83 5.13
CA MET A 104 -4.76 23.29 4.87
C MET A 104 -5.54 24.07 3.81
N LYS A 105 -5.35 23.72 2.52
CA LYS A 105 -6.24 24.21 1.47
C LYS A 105 -7.52 23.39 1.59
N MET A 106 -8.65 24.09 1.61
CA MET A 106 -9.98 23.51 1.84
C MET A 106 -10.18 22.24 1.01
N LEU A 107 -10.23 21.09 1.68
CA LEU A 107 -10.66 19.85 1.07
C LEU A 107 -12.13 20.00 0.67
N PRO A 108 -12.51 19.68 -0.58
CA PRO A 108 -13.89 19.68 -1.00
C PRO A 108 -14.63 18.56 -0.26
N ASP A 109 -15.92 18.78 0.00
CA ASP A 109 -16.78 17.74 0.54
C ASP A 109 -16.94 16.60 -0.47
N ASN A 110 -16.35 15.45 -0.15
CA ASN A 110 -16.39 14.24 -0.96
C ASN A 110 -17.44 13.21 -0.50
N PHE A 111 -18.42 13.62 0.32
CA PHE A 111 -19.46 12.74 0.86
C PHE A 111 -20.15 11.91 -0.23
N GLU A 112 -20.51 12.51 -1.36
CA GLU A 112 -21.18 11.82 -2.47
C GLU A 112 -20.36 10.66 -3.04
N LEU A 113 -19.04 10.84 -3.15
CA LEU A 113 -18.12 9.79 -3.59
C LEU A 113 -18.11 8.64 -2.57
N ALA A 114 -17.94 8.95 -1.29
CA ALA A 114 -17.91 7.95 -0.23
C ALA A 114 -19.25 7.19 -0.12
N TRP A 115 -20.38 7.89 -0.30
CA TRP A 115 -21.71 7.31 -0.31
C TRP A 115 -21.90 6.33 -1.47
N THR A 116 -21.52 6.73 -2.68
CA THR A 116 -21.59 5.86 -3.87
C THR A 116 -20.75 4.59 -3.68
N ARG A 117 -19.56 4.71 -3.07
CA ARG A 117 -18.70 3.58 -2.75
C ARG A 117 -19.29 2.69 -1.66
N LEU A 118 -19.92 3.27 -0.65
CA LEU A 118 -20.62 2.51 0.40
C LEU A 118 -21.76 1.67 -0.20
N GLN A 119 -22.57 2.22 -1.11
CA GLN A 119 -23.64 1.46 -1.77
C GLN A 119 -23.11 0.26 -2.57
N GLN A 120 -21.90 0.37 -3.15
CA GLN A 120 -21.24 -0.77 -3.80
C GLN A 120 -20.84 -1.83 -2.77
N THR A 121 -20.25 -1.41 -1.65
CA THR A 121 -19.90 -2.28 -0.52
C THR A 121 -21.12 -2.99 0.06
N GLU A 122 -22.26 -2.31 0.19
CA GLU A 122 -23.54 -2.91 0.62
C GLU A 122 -23.99 -4.03 -0.32
N ARG A 123 -23.93 -3.83 -1.64
CA ARG A 123 -24.28 -4.86 -2.62
C ARG A 123 -23.38 -6.10 -2.50
N VAL A 124 -22.10 -5.92 -2.17
CA VAL A 124 -21.17 -7.03 -1.91
C VAL A 124 -21.55 -7.76 -0.63
N MET A 125 -21.85 -7.03 0.45
CA MET A 125 -22.27 -7.60 1.72
C MET A 125 -23.59 -8.38 1.62
N LEU A 126 -24.55 -7.90 0.82
CA LEU A 126 -25.81 -8.62 0.56
C LEU A 126 -25.60 -9.95 -0.16
N LYS A 127 -24.56 -10.06 -1.00
CA LYS A 127 -24.22 -11.29 -1.71
C LYS A 127 -23.34 -12.23 -0.88
N ASN A 128 -22.65 -11.71 0.13
CA ASN A 128 -21.70 -12.45 0.94
C ASN A 128 -21.91 -12.19 2.44
N PRO A 129 -22.68 -13.04 3.13
CA PRO A 129 -22.97 -12.90 4.57
C PRO A 129 -21.73 -12.95 5.48
N ASP A 130 -20.68 -13.67 5.07
CA ASP A 130 -19.43 -13.75 5.83
C ASP A 130 -18.72 -12.40 5.85
N VAL A 131 -18.67 -11.73 4.68
CA VAL A 131 -18.11 -10.37 4.55
C VAL A 131 -18.90 -9.39 5.42
N ALA A 132 -20.23 -9.45 5.41
CA ALA A 132 -21.08 -8.60 6.24
C ALA A 132 -20.83 -8.82 7.74
N THR A 133 -20.64 -10.07 8.16
CA THR A 133 -20.34 -10.43 9.55
C THR A 133 -18.96 -9.95 9.97
N ALA A 134 -17.94 -10.17 9.14
CA ALA A 134 -16.59 -9.71 9.40
C ALA A 134 -16.49 -8.17 9.48
N TYR A 135 -17.23 -7.46 8.63
CA TYR A 135 -17.34 -6.00 8.71
C TYR A 135 -17.88 -5.53 10.05
N ARG A 136 -19.02 -6.10 10.49
CA ARG A 136 -19.66 -5.74 11.77
C ARG A 136 -18.74 -6.02 12.95
N GLN A 137 -18.11 -7.19 12.98
CA GLN A 137 -17.15 -7.55 14.02
C GLN A 137 -15.97 -6.58 14.05
N THR A 138 -15.36 -6.28 12.90
CA THR A 138 -14.21 -5.36 12.83
C THR A 138 -14.56 -3.94 13.30
N LEU A 139 -15.74 -3.43 12.93
CA LEU A 139 -16.17 -2.08 13.34
C LEU A 139 -16.57 -2.04 14.82
N ASN A 140 -17.20 -3.08 15.35
CA ASN A 140 -17.46 -3.19 16.78
C ASN A 140 -16.15 -3.23 17.57
N ASP A 141 -15.16 -4.03 17.15
CA ASP A 141 -13.83 -4.04 17.75
C ASP A 141 -13.19 -2.64 17.73
N TYR A 142 -13.36 -1.89 16.64
CA TYR A 142 -12.83 -0.53 16.56
C TYR A 142 -13.54 0.43 17.52
N LEU A 143 -14.86 0.31 17.70
CA LEU A 143 -15.62 1.12 18.66
C LEU A 143 -15.23 0.78 20.10
N ASP A 144 -15.22 -0.51 20.45
CA ASP A 144 -14.93 -1.00 21.80
C ASP A 144 -13.51 -0.60 22.26
N ASN A 145 -12.56 -0.51 21.33
CA ASN A 145 -11.17 -0.10 21.60
C ASN A 145 -10.92 1.40 21.41
N ASN A 146 -11.97 2.21 21.21
CA ASN A 146 -11.87 3.64 20.95
C ASN A 146 -10.89 3.98 19.80
N ILE A 147 -10.88 3.14 18.77
CA ILE A 147 -10.11 3.32 17.53
C ILE A 147 -10.89 4.25 16.59
N ILE A 148 -12.22 4.11 16.57
CA ILE A 148 -13.15 4.99 15.87
C ILE A 148 -14.20 5.51 16.85
N GLU A 149 -14.83 6.62 16.50
CA GLU A 149 -15.98 7.17 17.22
C GLU A 149 -17.09 7.58 16.27
N GLU A 150 -18.35 7.41 16.70
CA GLU A 150 -19.52 7.91 15.96
C GLU A 150 -19.60 9.43 16.13
N ILE A 151 -19.82 10.14 15.03
CA ILE A 151 -19.94 11.59 15.02
C ILE A 151 -21.23 12.01 14.32
N ASP A 152 -21.66 13.22 14.64
CA ASP A 152 -22.68 13.91 13.84
C ASP A 152 -22.04 14.40 12.53
N LYS A 153 -22.65 14.06 11.40
CA LYS A 153 -22.16 14.44 10.07
C LYS A 153 -22.06 15.96 9.90
N ASP A 154 -22.94 16.70 10.58
CA ASP A 154 -23.09 18.15 10.44
C ASP A 154 -22.11 18.92 11.35
N LYS A 155 -21.37 18.20 12.22
CA LYS A 155 -20.29 18.79 13.03
C LYS A 155 -18.98 18.76 12.26
N GLY A 156 -18.14 19.76 12.45
CA GLY A 156 -16.81 19.88 11.87
C GLY A 156 -16.59 21.23 11.21
N LYS A 157 -15.35 21.49 10.76
CA LYS A 157 -15.00 22.72 10.04
C LYS A 157 -14.95 22.43 8.54
N GLU A 158 -15.73 23.17 7.77
CA GLU A 158 -15.69 23.09 6.30
C GLU A 158 -14.25 23.30 5.80
N GLY A 159 -13.83 22.49 4.82
CA GLY A 159 -12.46 22.44 4.33
C GLY A 159 -11.50 21.50 5.08
N ASN A 160 -11.91 20.97 6.24
CA ASN A 160 -11.13 20.01 7.05
C ASN A 160 -11.84 18.65 7.18
N ILE A 161 -12.79 18.37 6.28
CA ILE A 161 -13.61 17.16 6.32
C ILE A 161 -13.29 16.33 5.08
N TRP A 162 -13.02 15.04 5.29
CA TRP A 162 -12.83 14.08 4.21
C TRP A 162 -13.35 12.71 4.61
N TYR A 163 -14.11 12.09 3.71
CA TYR A 163 -14.67 10.76 3.86
C TYR A 163 -13.83 9.75 3.08
N LEU A 164 -13.16 8.85 3.79
CA LEU A 164 -12.40 7.73 3.23
C LEU A 164 -13.37 6.65 2.73
N PRO A 165 -13.40 6.35 1.43
CA PRO A 165 -14.06 5.14 0.94
C PRO A 165 -13.37 3.92 1.53
N HIS A 166 -14.13 2.84 1.72
CA HIS A 166 -13.58 1.59 2.23
C HIS A 166 -14.20 0.37 1.57
N ARG A 167 -13.45 -0.72 1.59
CA ARG A 167 -13.88 -2.02 1.08
C ARG A 167 -13.27 -3.15 1.91
N MET A 168 -13.94 -4.30 1.93
CA MET A 168 -13.37 -5.54 2.48
C MET A 168 -12.43 -6.13 1.45
N VAL A 169 -11.22 -6.48 1.90
CA VAL A 169 -10.31 -7.37 1.19
C VAL A 169 -10.38 -8.73 1.85
N VAL A 170 -10.73 -9.74 1.06
CA VAL A 170 -10.71 -11.15 1.47
C VAL A 170 -9.40 -11.74 0.98
N ARG A 171 -8.63 -12.35 1.88
CA ARG A 171 -7.42 -13.08 1.53
C ARG A 171 -7.70 -14.57 1.68
N ASP A 172 -7.44 -15.31 0.61
CA ASP A 172 -7.64 -16.76 0.54
C ASP A 172 -6.37 -17.55 0.94
N ASP A 173 -5.25 -16.86 1.13
CA ASP A 173 -4.04 -17.46 1.66
C ASP A 173 -4.16 -17.67 3.18
N ASN A 174 -3.35 -18.58 3.73
CA ASN A 174 -3.25 -18.95 5.15
C ASN A 174 -2.75 -17.78 6.05
N SER A 175 -3.04 -16.54 5.68
CA SER A 175 -2.75 -15.34 6.46
C SER A 175 -3.56 -15.31 7.74
N THR A 176 -3.02 -14.65 8.76
CA THR A 176 -3.60 -14.54 10.09
C THR A 176 -4.93 -13.77 10.12
N THR A 177 -5.37 -13.15 9.02
CA THR A 177 -6.63 -12.39 8.96
C THR A 177 -7.27 -12.49 7.58
N LYS A 178 -8.21 -13.43 7.43
CA LYS A 178 -9.00 -13.68 6.20
C LYS A 178 -9.75 -12.44 5.69
N PHE A 179 -10.16 -11.53 6.57
CA PHE A 179 -10.97 -10.37 6.25
C PHE A 179 -10.32 -9.09 6.80
N ARG A 180 -10.11 -8.09 5.94
CA ARG A 180 -9.58 -6.79 6.35
C ARG A 180 -10.30 -5.63 5.66
N ILE A 181 -10.74 -4.66 6.45
CA ILE A 181 -11.24 -3.39 5.93
C ILE A 181 -10.05 -2.53 5.49
N VAL A 182 -10.06 -2.08 4.24
CA VAL A 182 -9.08 -1.16 3.68
C VAL A 182 -9.76 0.16 3.37
N PHE A 183 -9.17 1.25 3.86
CA PHE A 183 -9.58 2.62 3.57
C PHE A 183 -8.72 3.18 2.43
N ASP A 184 -9.34 3.92 1.53
CA ASP A 184 -8.70 4.43 0.31
C ASP A 184 -8.42 5.93 0.43
N GLY A 185 -7.23 6.28 0.92
CA GLY A 185 -6.75 7.67 0.97
C GLY A 185 -6.39 8.25 -0.40
N SER A 186 -6.30 7.40 -1.44
CA SER A 186 -5.95 7.78 -2.81
C SER A 186 -7.18 8.01 -3.69
N ALA A 187 -8.39 7.76 -3.17
CA ALA A 187 -9.63 8.01 -3.88
C ALA A 187 -9.74 9.49 -4.27
N LYS A 188 -9.85 9.75 -5.57
CA LYS A 188 -9.92 11.12 -6.10
C LYS A 188 -11.36 11.64 -6.15
N TYR A 189 -11.57 12.86 -5.66
CA TYR A 189 -12.78 13.64 -5.84
C TYR A 189 -12.42 15.02 -6.36
N LYS A 190 -13.08 15.48 -7.44
CA LYS A 190 -12.77 16.76 -8.11
C LYS A 190 -11.26 16.94 -8.41
N GLY A 191 -10.60 15.86 -8.81
CA GLY A 191 -9.19 15.85 -9.21
C GLY A 191 -8.17 15.71 -8.08
N ILE A 192 -8.61 15.67 -6.82
CA ILE A 192 -7.72 15.60 -5.65
C ILE A 192 -8.00 14.39 -4.75
N SER A 193 -6.98 13.91 -4.04
CA SER A 193 -7.08 12.87 -3.01
C SER A 193 -6.43 13.32 -1.70
N LEU A 194 -6.80 12.71 -0.57
CA LEU A 194 -6.19 13.03 0.72
C LEU A 194 -4.69 12.73 0.74
N ASN A 195 -4.26 11.64 0.12
CA ASN A 195 -2.84 11.26 0.07
C ASN A 195 -1.97 12.28 -0.69
N GLU A 196 -2.52 13.08 -1.62
CA GLU A 196 -1.77 14.16 -2.29
C GLU A 196 -1.53 15.38 -1.36
N TYR A 197 -2.22 15.44 -0.21
CA TYR A 197 -2.10 16.52 0.77
C TYR A 197 -1.25 16.13 1.98
N LEU A 198 -0.88 14.85 2.09
CA LEU A 198 -0.12 14.30 3.20
C LEU A 198 1.28 13.92 2.73
N ASP A 199 2.29 14.37 3.47
CA ASP A 199 3.68 14.01 3.21
C ASP A 199 3.85 12.54 3.59
N ALA A 200 4.32 11.73 2.65
CA ALA A 200 4.64 10.34 2.91
C ALA A 200 5.73 10.19 3.96
N GLY A 201 6.56 11.24 4.13
CA GLY A 201 7.75 11.25 4.96
C GLY A 201 8.89 10.42 4.35
N PRO A 202 10.11 10.58 4.88
CA PRO A 202 11.25 9.80 4.43
C PRO A 202 11.04 8.31 4.74
N ALA A 203 11.67 7.45 3.93
CA ALA A 203 11.72 6.02 4.20
C ALA A 203 12.52 5.76 5.49
N LEU A 204 11.82 5.51 6.60
CA LEU A 204 12.43 5.15 7.89
C LEU A 204 12.66 3.64 8.02
N GLN A 205 12.69 2.90 6.91
CA GLN A 205 12.97 1.46 6.96
C GLN A 205 14.38 1.25 7.52
N SER A 206 14.50 0.30 8.44
CA SER A 206 15.82 -0.10 8.96
C SER A 206 16.55 -0.86 7.86
N ASP A 207 17.85 -0.58 7.68
CA ASP A 207 18.71 -1.38 6.81
C ASP A 207 18.58 -2.86 7.20
N MET A 208 17.92 -3.64 6.34
CA MET A 208 17.67 -5.05 6.58
C MET A 208 18.97 -5.83 6.72
N VAL A 209 20.01 -5.47 5.96
CA VAL A 209 21.32 -6.12 6.06
C VAL A 209 21.91 -5.86 7.44
N GLY A 210 21.92 -4.60 7.88
CA GLY A 210 22.35 -4.23 9.23
C GLY A 210 21.52 -4.88 10.35
N VAL A 211 20.20 -5.02 10.18
CA VAL A 211 19.35 -5.76 11.13
C VAL A 211 19.76 -7.23 11.19
N LEU A 212 19.92 -7.91 10.05
CA LEU A 212 20.31 -9.32 9.99
C LEU A 212 21.72 -9.56 10.55
N LEU A 213 22.66 -8.65 10.28
CA LEU A 213 24.01 -8.72 10.84
C LEU A 213 23.97 -8.61 12.37
N ARG A 214 23.24 -7.63 12.93
CA ARG A 214 23.05 -7.49 14.38
C ARG A 214 22.36 -8.70 15.00
N PHE A 215 21.38 -9.28 14.31
CA PHE A 215 20.68 -10.48 14.75
C PHE A 215 21.61 -11.70 14.88
N ARG A 216 22.69 -11.75 14.08
CA ARG A 216 23.72 -12.81 14.13
C ARG A 216 24.85 -12.55 15.13
N LEU A 217 24.95 -11.34 15.69
CA LEU A 217 26.03 -11.00 16.63
C LEU A 217 25.89 -11.70 17.99
N TYR A 218 24.67 -12.05 18.39
CA TYR A 218 24.37 -12.60 19.70
C TYR A 218 23.75 -14.00 19.58
N SER A 219 23.96 -14.84 20.58
CA SER A 219 23.45 -16.21 20.63
C SER A 219 21.94 -16.30 20.84
N ILE A 220 21.32 -15.24 21.33
CA ILE A 220 19.89 -15.16 21.62
C ILE A 220 19.34 -13.91 20.93
N ALA A 221 18.26 -14.08 20.18
CA ALA A 221 17.54 -12.99 19.55
C ALA A 221 16.07 -13.00 19.98
N VAL A 222 15.51 -11.81 20.19
CA VAL A 222 14.11 -11.63 20.57
C VAL A 222 13.38 -10.95 19.43
N GLN A 223 12.25 -11.52 19.04
CA GLN A 223 11.36 -10.98 18.03
C GLN A 223 9.98 -10.78 18.66
N ALA A 224 9.35 -9.64 18.35
CA ALA A 224 7.98 -9.34 18.72
C ALA A 224 7.25 -8.74 17.52
N ASP A 225 5.95 -9.01 17.42
CA ASP A 225 5.06 -8.40 16.43
C ASP A 225 4.11 -7.42 17.15
N ILE A 226 3.91 -6.24 16.56
CA ILE A 226 3.00 -5.23 17.10
C ILE A 226 1.67 -5.36 16.37
N ILE A 227 0.75 -6.07 17.02
CA ILE A 227 -0.60 -6.29 16.49
C ILE A 227 -1.28 -4.95 16.21
N LYS A 228 -1.72 -4.77 14.96
CA LYS A 228 -2.40 -3.55 14.49
C LYS A 228 -1.59 -2.28 14.78
N MET A 229 -0.27 -2.31 14.54
CA MET A 229 0.69 -1.22 14.82
C MET A 229 0.16 0.20 14.59
N PHE A 230 -0.41 0.51 13.41
CA PHE A 230 -0.94 1.84 13.11
C PHE A 230 -2.05 2.27 14.10
N LEU A 231 -2.94 1.35 14.45
CA LEU A 231 -4.09 1.61 15.32
C LEU A 231 -3.71 1.77 16.80
N GLN A 232 -2.45 1.48 17.17
CA GLN A 232 -1.95 1.76 18.51
C GLN A 232 -1.65 3.26 18.71
N ILE A 233 -1.45 4.00 17.61
CA ILE A 233 -1.01 5.39 17.61
C ILE A 233 -2.24 6.31 17.58
N GLY A 234 -2.33 7.22 18.54
CA GLY A 234 -3.35 8.26 18.62
C GLY A 234 -3.23 9.29 17.50
N LEU A 235 -4.37 9.79 17.05
CA LEU A 235 -4.44 10.92 16.12
C LEU A 235 -4.93 12.17 16.87
N LYS A 236 -4.24 13.31 16.70
CA LYS A 236 -4.69 14.57 17.30
C LYS A 236 -6.07 14.96 16.76
N GLU A 237 -6.91 15.49 17.64
CA GLU A 237 -8.32 15.79 17.34
C GLU A 237 -8.50 16.67 16.10
N LYS A 238 -7.61 17.65 15.92
CA LYS A 238 -7.64 18.58 14.77
C LYS A 238 -7.56 17.89 13.39
N ASP A 239 -6.98 16.70 13.33
CA ASP A 239 -6.77 15.95 12.08
C ASP A 239 -7.76 14.78 11.91
N ARG A 240 -8.62 14.50 12.91
CA ARG A 240 -9.51 13.33 12.84
C ARG A 240 -10.59 13.47 11.77
N ASP A 241 -11.03 14.69 11.48
CA ASP A 241 -12.14 14.94 10.54
C ASP A 241 -11.80 14.64 9.07
N VAL A 242 -10.53 14.48 8.73
CA VAL A 242 -10.12 14.01 7.38
C VAL A 242 -10.05 12.48 7.27
N THR A 243 -10.36 11.78 8.37
CA THR A 243 -10.41 10.31 8.42
C THR A 243 -11.83 9.79 8.60
N ARG A 244 -12.84 10.59 8.25
CA ARG A 244 -14.24 10.16 8.36
C ARG A 244 -14.52 9.01 7.42
N PHE A 245 -15.53 8.22 7.71
CA PHE A 245 -16.07 7.25 6.76
C PHE A 245 -17.54 6.96 7.06
N LEU A 246 -18.23 6.51 6.02
CA LEU A 246 -19.65 6.19 6.08
C LEU A 246 -19.84 4.70 6.34
N TRP A 247 -20.81 4.35 7.17
CA TRP A 247 -21.18 2.95 7.43
C TRP A 247 -22.69 2.80 7.51
N LYS A 248 -23.21 1.77 6.83
CA LYS A 248 -24.59 1.36 6.93
C LYS A 248 -24.63 -0.16 6.91
N ASP A 249 -25.24 -0.74 7.93
CA ASP A 249 -25.47 -2.18 8.01
C ASP A 249 -26.60 -2.51 7.03
N PRO A 250 -26.45 -3.44 6.07
CA PRO A 250 -27.51 -3.77 5.11
C PRO A 250 -28.83 -4.22 5.76
N SER A 251 -28.80 -4.68 7.00
CA SER A 251 -29.99 -5.06 7.78
C SER A 251 -30.69 -3.88 8.46
N LYS A 252 -30.11 -2.67 8.44
CA LYS A 252 -30.60 -1.48 9.12
C LYS A 252 -30.66 -0.30 8.15
N ASP A 253 -31.62 0.60 8.35
CA ASP A 253 -31.74 1.76 7.47
C ASP A 253 -30.87 2.96 7.91
N LYS A 254 -30.32 2.91 9.13
CA LYS A 254 -29.53 4.01 9.71
C LYS A 254 -28.14 4.11 9.08
N LEU A 255 -27.82 5.28 8.54
CA LEU A 255 -26.47 5.67 8.18
C LEU A 255 -25.73 6.17 9.42
N HIS A 256 -24.51 5.67 9.61
CA HIS A 256 -23.56 6.10 10.62
C HIS A 256 -22.38 6.81 9.96
N VAL A 257 -21.89 7.84 10.63
CA VAL A 257 -20.64 8.51 10.26
C VAL A 257 -19.66 8.30 11.39
N TYR A 258 -18.51 7.73 11.06
CA TYR A 258 -17.42 7.49 11.99
C TYR A 258 -16.20 8.32 11.60
N ARG A 259 -15.30 8.57 12.54
CA ARG A 259 -13.94 9.05 12.28
C ARG A 259 -12.92 8.28 13.10
N PHE A 260 -11.66 8.27 12.68
CA PHE A 260 -10.62 7.60 13.43
C PHE A 260 -10.07 8.49 14.56
N ASN A 261 -9.90 7.87 15.73
CA ASN A 261 -9.14 8.40 16.86
C ASN A 261 -7.66 7.94 16.83
N ARG A 262 -7.28 7.15 15.81
CA ARG A 262 -5.98 6.51 15.63
C ARG A 262 -5.49 6.67 14.20
N VAL A 263 -4.20 6.44 13.96
CA VAL A 263 -3.66 6.41 12.59
C VAL A 263 -4.24 5.20 11.84
N CYS A 264 -5.06 5.45 10.82
CA CYS A 264 -5.70 4.40 10.03
C CYS A 264 -4.80 3.91 8.89
N PHE A 265 -4.96 2.65 8.49
CA PHE A 265 -4.32 2.16 7.27
C PHE A 265 -4.97 2.76 6.02
N GLY A 266 -4.16 3.10 5.01
CA GLY A 266 -4.62 3.66 3.73
C GLY A 266 -4.14 5.07 3.47
N LEU A 267 -3.55 5.74 4.47
CA LEU A 267 -2.87 7.02 4.30
C LEU A 267 -1.40 6.79 3.94
N THR A 268 -0.88 7.60 3.01
CA THR A 268 0.51 7.52 2.54
C THR A 268 1.53 7.70 3.67
N CYS A 269 1.19 8.53 4.66
CA CYS A 269 2.04 8.84 5.82
C CYS A 269 1.98 7.80 6.95
N SER A 270 1.03 6.86 6.93
CA SER A 270 0.83 5.91 8.05
C SER A 270 2.09 5.09 8.38
N PRO A 271 2.82 4.53 7.39
CA PRO A 271 4.04 3.79 7.66
C PRO A 271 5.13 4.66 8.31
N PHE A 272 5.33 5.86 7.80
CA PHE A 272 6.29 6.82 8.34
C PHE A 272 5.99 7.19 9.79
N LEU A 273 4.75 7.61 10.08
CA LEU A 273 4.31 7.97 11.43
C LEU A 273 4.53 6.83 12.42
N ALA A 274 4.27 5.60 11.99
CA ALA A 274 4.41 4.45 12.87
C ALA A 274 5.86 4.04 13.11
N MET A 275 6.71 4.13 12.10
CA MET A 275 8.15 3.93 12.28
C MET A 275 8.77 5.00 13.16
N ALA A 276 8.31 6.25 13.05
CA ALA A 276 8.80 7.34 13.87
C ALA A 276 8.43 7.21 15.36
N VAL A 277 7.31 6.56 15.68
CA VAL A 277 6.90 6.27 17.05
C VAL A 277 7.71 5.11 17.68
N ILE A 278 8.15 4.14 16.87
CA ILE A 278 8.88 2.96 17.35
C ILE A 278 10.38 3.21 17.54
N ARG A 279 10.96 4.09 16.73
CA ARG A 279 12.41 4.33 16.69
C ARG A 279 12.96 4.99 17.94
#